data_AF-A0A3C0CZC0-F1
#
_entry.id   AF-A0A3C0CZC0-F1
#
_cell.length_a   1.000
_cell.length_b   1.000
_cell.length_c   1.000
_cell.angle_alpha   90.00
_cell.angle_beta   90.00
_cell.angle_gamma   90.00
#
_symmetry.space_group_name_H-M   'P 1'
#
loop_
_entity.id
_entity.type
_entity.pdbx_description
1 polymer ?
#
loop_
_entity_poly.entity_id
_entity_poly.type
_entity_poly.pdbx_seq_one_letter_code
_entity_poly.pdbx_strand_id
1 'polypeptide(L)'
;MHNTNKNQAEAAYGIIASKANTNSITQALSGAAGFPFTIAADVAVIPTIYMPLWNDIRRVYGYDPMDSVALGNIVGKILPEVLADLAMDKVLGNVPILGIYFNAICAKAMTWRLGMLFTFLSSRGSTIPEECIQKAMLLIRKSFPQNDMFKFQTPDKARFIKLITSVSSMSEVEMNARLDRAIEFLAD
;
A
#
# COMPACT_ATOMS: atom_id res chain seq x y z
N MET A 1 18.11 -2.21 18.91
CA MET A 1 16.87 -1.68 18.30
C MET A 1 17.00 -1.44 16.79
N HIS A 2 18.04 -0.77 16.27
CA HIS A 2 18.13 -0.46 14.82
C HIS A 2 18.15 -1.68 13.88
N ASN A 3 18.82 -2.77 14.27
CA ASN A 3 18.86 -4.02 13.49
C ASN A 3 17.51 -4.76 13.46
N THR A 4 16.69 -4.65 14.51
CA THR A 4 15.37 -5.30 14.59
C THR A 4 14.41 -4.69 13.57
N ASN A 5 14.36 -3.35 13.50
CA ASN A 5 13.46 -2.63 12.59
C ASN A 5 13.84 -2.86 11.12
N LYS A 6 15.13 -2.98 10.82
CA LYS A 6 15.61 -3.33 9.48
C LYS A 6 15.18 -4.74 9.09
N ASN A 7 15.40 -5.73 9.94
CA ASN A 7 15.02 -7.13 9.67
C ASN A 7 13.49 -7.27 9.50
N GLN A 8 12.71 -6.56 10.29
CA GLN A 8 11.26 -6.51 10.18
C GLN A 8 10.81 -5.87 8.86
N ALA A 9 11.42 -4.75 8.46
CA ALA A 9 11.14 -4.15 7.16
C ALA A 9 11.50 -5.12 6.01
N GLU A 10 12.64 -5.80 6.08
CA GLU A 10 13.03 -6.79 5.06
C GLU A 10 12.03 -7.95 4.94
N ALA A 11 11.52 -8.47 6.07
CA ALA A 11 10.50 -9.50 6.08
C ALA A 11 9.17 -9.00 5.51
N ALA A 12 8.74 -7.79 5.88
CA ALA A 12 7.54 -7.17 5.34
C ALA A 12 7.64 -6.96 3.82
N TYR A 13 8.79 -6.52 3.30
CA TYR A 13 9.04 -6.42 1.87
C TYR A 13 8.85 -7.77 1.16
N GLY A 14 9.36 -8.86 1.75
CA GLY A 14 9.19 -10.21 1.23
C GLY A 14 7.72 -10.65 1.17
N ILE A 15 6.93 -10.34 2.20
CA ILE A 15 5.49 -10.62 2.24
C ILE A 15 4.76 -9.88 1.12
N ILE A 16 5.04 -8.59 0.94
CA ILE A 16 4.40 -7.77 -0.10
C ILE A 16 4.76 -8.30 -1.48
N ALA A 17 6.04 -8.59 -1.73
CA ALA A 17 6.53 -9.11 -3.00
C ALA A 17 5.90 -10.48 -3.34
N SER A 18 5.76 -11.36 -2.35
CA SER A 18 5.12 -12.66 -2.52
C SER A 18 3.63 -12.50 -2.89
N LYS A 19 2.88 -11.69 -2.12
CA LYS A 19 1.45 -11.47 -2.37
C LYS A 19 1.21 -10.79 -3.72
N ALA A 20 1.98 -9.76 -4.07
CA ALA A 20 1.85 -9.06 -5.35
C ALA A 20 2.06 -9.98 -6.57
N ASN A 21 2.84 -11.07 -6.43
CA ASN A 21 3.09 -12.01 -7.51
C ASN A 21 2.21 -13.27 -7.45
N THR A 22 1.26 -13.35 -6.52
CA THR A 22 0.37 -14.51 -6.41
C THR A 22 -0.80 -14.38 -7.37
N ASN A 23 -1.01 -15.41 -8.20
CA ASN A 23 -2.11 -15.47 -9.18
C ASN A 23 -3.50 -15.34 -8.55
N SER A 24 -3.66 -15.71 -7.28
CA SER A 24 -4.94 -15.58 -6.56
C SER A 24 -5.39 -14.13 -6.38
N ILE A 25 -4.46 -13.19 -6.19
CA ILE A 25 -4.79 -11.76 -6.11
C ILE A 25 -5.27 -11.28 -7.48
N THR A 26 -4.57 -11.65 -8.55
CA THR A 26 -4.97 -11.31 -9.92
C THR A 26 -6.33 -11.94 -10.28
N GLN A 27 -6.59 -13.18 -9.87
CA GLN A 27 -7.86 -13.87 -10.14
C GLN A 27 -9.02 -13.28 -9.33
N ALA A 28 -8.83 -13.05 -8.03
CA ALA A 28 -9.83 -12.43 -7.16
C ALA A 28 -10.21 -11.03 -7.68
N LEU A 29 -9.24 -10.27 -8.18
CA LEU A 29 -9.46 -8.94 -8.73
C LEU A 29 -9.93 -8.94 -10.18
N SER A 30 -9.70 -10.01 -10.95
CA SER A 30 -10.28 -10.18 -12.29
C SER A 30 -11.76 -10.58 -12.26
N GLY A 31 -12.22 -11.23 -11.18
CA GLY A 31 -13.63 -11.56 -10.96
C GLY A 31 -14.48 -10.35 -10.56
N ALA A 32 -13.86 -9.35 -9.93
CA ALA A 32 -14.44 -8.05 -9.66
C ALA A 32 -14.43 -7.22 -10.95
N ALA A 33 -15.44 -7.41 -11.81
CA ALA A 33 -15.59 -6.75 -13.11
C ALA A 33 -15.31 -5.22 -13.01
N GLY A 34 -14.11 -4.77 -13.42
CA GLY A 34 -13.76 -3.35 -13.45
C GLY A 34 -12.85 -2.82 -12.33
N PHE A 35 -12.01 -3.65 -11.71
CA PHE A 35 -10.89 -3.15 -10.90
C PHE A 35 -10.06 -2.13 -11.69
N PRO A 36 -9.68 -0.95 -11.15
CA PRO A 36 -9.72 -0.55 -9.74
C PRO A 36 -10.99 0.21 -9.32
N PHE A 37 -11.92 0.50 -10.25
CA PHE A 37 -13.16 1.25 -9.98
C PHE A 37 -14.10 0.51 -9.02
N THR A 38 -14.06 -0.83 -9.02
CA THR A 38 -14.84 -1.65 -8.10
C THR A 38 -14.27 -1.73 -6.70
N ILE A 39 -13.02 -1.32 -6.39
CA ILE A 39 -12.52 -1.35 -4.99
C ILE A 39 -13.39 -0.46 -4.09
N ALA A 40 -13.92 0.64 -4.62
CA ALA A 40 -14.85 1.52 -3.89
C ALA A 40 -16.24 0.88 -3.72
N ALA A 41 -16.62 -0.06 -4.59
CA ALA A 41 -17.92 -0.71 -4.61
C ALA A 41 -17.92 -2.11 -3.96
N ASP A 42 -16.77 -2.77 -3.91
CA ASP A 42 -16.64 -4.19 -3.62
C ASP A 42 -16.06 -4.40 -2.20
N VAL A 43 -16.98 -4.33 -1.24
CA VAL A 43 -16.76 -4.49 0.22
C VAL A 43 -16.02 -5.80 0.54
N ALA A 44 -16.01 -6.79 -0.36
CA ALA A 44 -15.35 -8.08 -0.17
C ALA A 44 -13.82 -8.03 -0.39
N VAL A 45 -13.30 -7.14 -1.24
CA VAL A 45 -11.86 -7.11 -1.58
C VAL A 45 -10.99 -6.72 -0.38
N ILE A 46 -11.47 -5.79 0.43
CA ILE A 46 -10.78 -5.30 1.63
C ILE A 46 -10.51 -6.43 2.65
N PRO A 47 -11.52 -7.17 3.14
CA PRO A 47 -11.30 -8.27 4.08
C PRO A 47 -10.64 -9.50 3.44
N THR A 48 -10.83 -9.77 2.15
CA THR A 48 -10.31 -11.01 1.54
C THR A 48 -8.86 -10.90 1.06
N ILE A 49 -8.42 -9.72 0.62
CA ILE A 49 -7.08 -9.54 0.04
C ILE A 49 -6.19 -8.69 0.95
N TYR A 50 -6.66 -7.53 1.39
CA TYR A 50 -5.82 -6.56 2.08
C TYR A 50 -5.72 -6.81 3.59
N MET A 51 -6.74 -7.41 4.22
CA MET A 51 -6.67 -7.81 5.63
C MET A 51 -5.62 -8.87 5.89
N PRO A 52 -5.53 -9.98 5.11
CA PRO A 52 -4.45 -10.94 5.30
C PRO A 52 -3.07 -10.34 5.05
N LEU A 53 -2.92 -9.45 4.05
CA LEU A 53 -1.67 -8.73 3.81
C LEU A 53 -1.24 -7.94 5.04
N TRP A 54 -2.14 -7.15 5.63
CA TRP A 54 -1.79 -6.37 6.80
C TRP A 54 -1.52 -7.24 8.03
N ASN A 55 -2.33 -8.26 8.27
CA ASN A 55 -2.15 -9.14 9.43
C ASN A 55 -0.82 -9.89 9.38
N ASP A 56 -0.37 -10.32 8.20
CA ASP A 56 0.95 -10.91 8.02
C ASP A 56 2.08 -9.91 8.32
N ILE A 57 1.93 -8.64 7.91
CA ILE A 57 2.88 -7.57 8.24
C ILE A 57 2.86 -7.28 9.75
N ARG A 58 1.70 -7.15 10.38
CA ARG A 58 1.59 -6.87 11.84
C ARG A 58 2.26 -7.95 12.66
N ARG A 59 2.14 -9.22 12.25
CA ARG A 59 2.81 -10.36 12.89
C ARG A 59 4.34 -10.20 12.88
N VAL A 60 4.92 -9.68 11.79
CA VAL A 60 6.37 -9.38 11.72
C VAL A 60 6.78 -8.36 12.79
N TYR A 61 5.91 -7.40 13.10
CA TYR A 61 6.15 -6.39 14.12
C TYR A 61 5.67 -6.78 15.52
N GLY A 62 5.11 -7.99 15.71
CA GLY A 62 4.67 -8.50 17.00
C GLY A 62 3.32 -7.96 17.48
N TYR A 63 2.47 -7.47 16.58
CA TYR A 63 1.14 -6.97 16.93
C TYR A 63 0.03 -7.97 16.58
N ASP A 64 -1.07 -7.88 17.33
CA ASP A 64 -2.28 -8.66 17.07
C ASP A 64 -2.91 -8.32 15.72
N PRO A 65 -3.61 -9.28 15.09
CA PRO A 65 -4.38 -9.05 13.88
C PRO A 65 -5.37 -7.91 14.02
N MET A 66 -5.57 -7.17 12.94
CA MET A 66 -6.53 -6.09 12.90
C MET A 66 -7.91 -6.61 12.48
N ASP A 67 -8.97 -6.00 13.01
CA ASP A 67 -10.33 -6.26 12.56
C ASP A 67 -10.65 -5.57 11.22
N SER A 68 -11.74 -6.00 10.59
CA SER A 68 -12.19 -5.52 9.28
C SER A 68 -12.69 -4.08 9.32
N VAL A 69 -13.20 -3.59 10.45
CA VAL A 69 -13.74 -2.22 10.61
C VAL A 69 -12.60 -1.21 10.62
N ALA A 70 -11.57 -1.46 11.43
CA ALA A 70 -10.36 -0.65 11.48
C ALA A 70 -9.66 -0.62 10.11
N LEU A 71 -9.58 -1.76 9.42
CA LEU A 71 -9.04 -1.82 8.06
C LEU A 71 -9.85 -0.98 7.07
N GLY A 72 -11.17 -1.15 7.06
CA GLY A 72 -12.07 -0.43 6.15
C GLY A 72 -11.96 1.08 6.33
N ASN A 73 -11.89 1.54 7.58
CA ASN A 73 -11.72 2.97 7.89
C ASN A 73 -10.42 3.54 7.34
N ILE A 74 -9.33 2.75 7.36
CA ILE A 74 -8.02 3.19 6.90
C ILE A 74 -7.95 3.18 5.38
N VAL A 75 -8.35 2.06 4.76
CA VAL A 75 -8.37 1.91 3.30
C VAL A 75 -9.32 2.93 2.67
N GLY A 76 -10.50 3.15 3.25
CA GLY A 76 -11.47 4.13 2.74
C GLY A 76 -10.93 5.56 2.68
N LYS A 77 -10.08 5.98 3.63
CA LYS A 77 -9.51 7.33 3.69
C LYS A 77 -8.44 7.61 2.64
N ILE A 78 -7.76 6.57 2.17
CA ILE A 78 -6.69 6.67 1.16
C ILE A 78 -7.15 6.25 -0.23
N LEU A 79 -8.31 5.61 -0.34
CA LEU A 79 -8.76 5.03 -1.59
C LEU A 79 -8.84 6.06 -2.72
N PRO A 80 -9.39 7.28 -2.53
CA PRO A 80 -9.39 8.29 -3.59
C PRO A 80 -7.99 8.65 -4.09
N GLU A 81 -7.02 8.77 -3.18
CA GLU A 81 -5.63 9.10 -3.51
C GLU A 81 -4.93 7.96 -4.25
N VAL A 82 -5.15 6.73 -3.82
CA VAL A 82 -4.54 5.54 -4.45
C VAL A 82 -5.14 5.26 -5.82
N LEU A 83 -6.45 5.49 -5.97
CA LEU A 83 -7.16 5.33 -7.24
C LEU A 83 -6.82 6.43 -8.23
N ALA A 84 -6.50 7.66 -7.80
CA ALA A 84 -6.17 8.75 -8.71
C ALA A 84 -4.99 8.42 -9.66
N ASP A 85 -3.98 7.68 -9.18
CA ASP A 85 -2.86 7.24 -10.01
C ASP A 85 -3.19 6.04 -10.92
N LEU A 86 -4.30 5.33 -10.64
CA LEU A 86 -4.69 4.09 -11.30
C LEU A 86 -5.91 4.29 -12.21
N ALA A 87 -6.64 5.39 -12.03
CA ALA A 87 -7.78 5.80 -12.81
C ALA A 87 -7.27 6.53 -14.06
N MET A 88 -6.96 5.74 -15.08
CA MET A 88 -6.82 6.24 -16.45
C MET A 88 -8.13 5.96 -17.17
N ASP A 89 -8.61 6.98 -17.88
CA ASP A 89 -9.97 7.11 -18.43
C ASP A 89 -10.52 5.86 -19.14
N LYS A 90 -11.85 5.75 -19.13
CA LYS A 90 -12.74 4.63 -19.59
C LYS A 90 -12.49 4.01 -20.99
N VAL A 91 -11.39 4.32 -21.66
CA VAL A 91 -11.09 3.93 -23.05
C VAL A 91 -10.35 2.59 -23.12
N LEU A 92 -9.48 2.25 -22.17
CA LEU A 92 -8.68 1.01 -22.23
C LEU A 92 -9.39 -0.23 -21.68
N GLY A 93 -10.32 -0.06 -20.74
CA GLY A 93 -11.08 -1.17 -20.12
C GLY A 93 -12.08 -1.86 -21.06
N ASN A 94 -12.41 -1.25 -22.20
CA ASN A 94 -13.32 -1.83 -23.20
C ASN A 94 -12.64 -2.81 -24.17
N VAL A 95 -11.32 -3.01 -24.06
CA VAL A 95 -10.59 -4.02 -24.83
C VAL A 95 -10.31 -5.23 -23.93
N PRO A 96 -11.01 -6.37 -24.11
CA PRO A 96 -11.01 -7.49 -23.15
C PRO A 96 -9.62 -8.04 -22.79
N ILE A 97 -8.70 -8.07 -23.76
CA ILE A 97 -7.34 -8.61 -23.58
C ILE A 97 -6.45 -7.61 -22.81
N LEU A 98 -6.59 -6.32 -23.10
CA LEU A 98 -5.84 -5.26 -22.40
C LEU A 98 -6.35 -5.07 -20.96
N GLY A 99 -7.64 -5.29 -20.72
CA GLY A 99 -8.25 -5.21 -19.41
C GLY A 99 -7.65 -6.19 -18.39
N ILE A 100 -7.43 -7.46 -18.75
CA ILE A 100 -6.85 -8.45 -17.83
C ILE A 100 -5.41 -8.09 -17.44
N TYR A 101 -4.60 -7.67 -18.42
CA TYR A 101 -3.22 -7.26 -18.20
C TYR A 101 -3.13 -6.00 -17.33
N PHE A 102 -3.96 -5.00 -17.62
CA PHE A 102 -4.07 -3.77 -16.85
C PHE A 102 -4.52 -4.04 -15.41
N ASN A 103 -5.54 -4.87 -15.21
CA ASN A 103 -6.03 -5.24 -13.88
C ASN A 103 -4.93 -5.93 -13.05
N ALA A 104 -4.10 -6.77 -13.67
CA ALA A 104 -2.96 -7.39 -13.00
C ALA A 104 -1.90 -6.37 -12.58
N ILE A 105 -1.61 -5.36 -13.40
CA ILE A 105 -0.69 -4.26 -13.06
C ILE A 105 -1.26 -3.43 -11.91
N CYS A 106 -2.52 -3.02 -12.00
CA CYS A 106 -3.17 -2.26 -10.94
C CYS A 106 -3.20 -3.06 -9.63
N ALA A 107 -3.49 -4.36 -9.68
CA ALA A 107 -3.50 -5.24 -8.51
C ALA A 107 -2.13 -5.28 -7.83
N LYS A 108 -1.06 -5.39 -8.63
CA LYS A 108 0.32 -5.31 -8.14
C LYS A 108 0.61 -3.95 -7.51
N ALA A 109 0.28 -2.86 -8.20
CA ALA A 109 0.49 -1.51 -7.70
C ALA A 109 -0.25 -1.25 -6.38
N MET A 110 -1.52 -1.68 -6.27
CA MET A 110 -2.32 -1.60 -5.06
C MET A 110 -1.70 -2.41 -3.91
N THR A 111 -1.32 -3.66 -4.17
CA THR A 111 -0.70 -4.54 -3.18
C THR A 111 0.58 -3.91 -2.62
N TRP A 112 1.39 -3.30 -3.49
CA TRP A 112 2.61 -2.60 -3.08
C TRP A 112 2.32 -1.33 -2.29
N ARG A 113 1.42 -0.46 -2.76
CA ARG A 113 1.07 0.79 -2.05
C ARG A 113 0.51 0.51 -0.65
N LEU A 114 -0.47 -0.39 -0.57
CA LEU A 114 -1.08 -0.76 0.70
C LEU A 114 -0.08 -1.51 1.59
N GLY A 115 0.70 -2.44 1.04
CA GLY A 115 1.74 -3.13 1.78
C GLY A 115 2.78 -2.17 2.40
N MET A 116 3.21 -1.16 1.63
CA MET A 116 4.12 -0.12 2.12
C MET A 116 3.50 0.71 3.23
N LEU A 117 2.24 1.12 3.08
CA LEU A 117 1.52 1.85 4.13
C LEU A 117 1.36 0.99 5.38
N PHE A 118 0.93 -0.26 5.24
CA PHE A 118 0.73 -1.18 6.37
C PHE A 118 2.03 -1.46 7.11
N THR A 119 3.16 -1.54 6.38
CA THR A 119 4.48 -1.65 7.00
C THR A 119 4.85 -0.39 7.74
N PHE A 120 4.63 0.78 7.12
CA PHE A 120 4.89 2.08 7.74
C PHE A 120 4.11 2.21 9.05
N LEU A 121 2.80 1.95 9.02
CA LEU A 121 1.93 2.03 10.19
C LEU A 121 2.31 0.99 11.25
N SER A 122 2.57 -0.26 10.87
CA SER A 122 2.96 -1.31 11.82
C SER A 122 4.32 -1.01 12.45
N SER A 123 5.23 -0.33 11.75
CA SER A 123 6.52 0.05 12.34
C SER A 123 6.44 1.09 13.47
N ARG A 124 5.27 1.71 13.67
CA ARG A 124 5.06 2.82 14.61
C ARG A 124 4.43 2.41 15.93
N GLY A 125 3.74 1.28 16.00
CA GLY A 125 3.01 0.91 17.20
C GLY A 125 1.72 0.15 16.92
N SER A 126 1.01 -0.18 18.00
CA SER A 126 -0.34 -0.73 17.96
C SER A 126 -1.38 0.31 17.56
N THR A 127 -1.13 1.58 17.87
CA THR A 127 -2.05 2.70 17.63
C THR A 127 -1.67 3.44 16.35
N ILE A 128 -2.65 3.73 15.51
CA ILE A 128 -2.46 4.36 14.20
C ILE A 128 -3.06 5.78 14.27
N PRO A 129 -2.25 6.84 14.27
CA PRO A 129 -2.77 8.20 14.24
C PRO A 129 -3.37 8.48 12.86
N GLU A 130 -4.61 8.92 12.84
CA GLU A 130 -5.40 9.07 11.63
C GLU A 130 -4.79 10.07 10.63
N GLU A 131 -4.31 11.21 11.13
CA GLU A 131 -3.69 12.28 10.33
C GLU A 131 -2.43 11.83 9.58
N CYS A 132 -1.77 10.76 10.06
CA CYS A 132 -0.55 10.24 9.47
C CYS A 132 -0.81 9.39 8.22
N ILE A 133 -2.01 8.83 8.09
CA ILE A 133 -2.32 7.81 7.08
C ILE A 133 -2.26 8.41 5.66
N GLN A 134 -2.94 9.53 5.43
CA GLN A 134 -2.96 10.22 4.13
C GLN A 134 -1.59 10.78 3.78
N LYS A 135 -0.92 11.44 4.72
CA LYS A 135 0.44 11.96 4.54
C LYS A 135 1.44 10.85 4.20
N ALA A 136 1.38 9.72 4.90
CA ALA A 136 2.22 8.55 4.60
C ALA A 136 1.91 7.98 3.22
N MET A 137 0.63 7.86 2.83
CA MET A 137 0.27 7.39 1.50
C MET A 137 0.77 8.32 0.39
N LEU A 138 0.62 9.64 0.57
CA LEU A 138 1.14 10.63 -0.36
C LEU A 138 2.66 10.52 -0.50
N LEU A 139 3.39 10.41 0.61
CA LEU A 139 4.84 10.21 0.58
C LEU A 139 5.23 8.92 -0.14
N ILE A 140 4.51 7.82 0.10
CA ILE A 140 4.75 6.52 -0.57
C ILE A 140 4.56 6.66 -2.09
N ARG A 141 3.47 7.32 -2.53
CA ARG A 141 3.20 7.55 -3.96
C ARG A 141 4.31 8.37 -4.62
N LYS A 142 4.74 9.46 -3.99
CA LYS A 142 5.82 10.32 -4.49
C LYS A 142 7.18 9.61 -4.47
N SER A 143 7.43 8.76 -3.47
CA SER A 143 8.69 8.03 -3.33
C SER A 143 8.81 6.85 -4.30
N PHE A 144 7.70 6.20 -4.62
CA PHE A 144 7.65 5.01 -5.48
C PHE A 144 6.62 5.20 -6.61
N PRO A 145 6.87 6.16 -7.53
CA PRO A 145 5.92 6.48 -8.58
C PRO A 145 5.72 5.29 -9.53
N GLN A 146 4.48 5.11 -9.98
CA GLN A 146 4.09 4.15 -11.02
C GLN A 146 3.58 4.93 -12.23
N ASN A 147 4.49 5.55 -12.96
CA ASN A 147 4.16 6.47 -14.06
C ASN A 147 3.84 5.76 -15.38
N ASP A 148 4.16 4.46 -15.50
CA ASP A 148 3.90 3.65 -16.69
C ASP A 148 2.79 2.64 -16.39
N MET A 149 1.64 2.83 -17.03
CA MET A 149 0.47 1.98 -16.84
C MET A 149 0.61 0.59 -17.49
N PHE A 150 1.56 0.42 -18.42
CA PHE A 150 1.81 -0.83 -19.11
C PHE A 150 2.93 -1.65 -18.47
N LYS A 151 3.65 -1.05 -17.51
CA LYS A 151 4.76 -1.71 -16.84
C LYS A 151 4.78 -1.40 -15.35
N PHE A 152 4.48 -2.43 -14.55
CA PHE A 152 4.70 -2.37 -13.12
C PHE A 152 6.19 -2.30 -12.79
N GLN A 153 6.58 -1.35 -11.93
CA GLN A 153 7.94 -1.26 -11.39
C GLN A 153 7.94 -1.68 -9.92
N THR A 154 8.64 -2.77 -9.59
CA THR A 154 8.79 -3.18 -8.19
C THR A 154 9.52 -2.10 -7.40
N PRO A 155 8.98 -1.65 -6.25
CA PRO A 155 9.67 -0.71 -5.36
C PRO A 155 11.06 -1.18 -4.98
N ASP A 156 12.05 -0.29 -5.05
CA ASP A 156 13.43 -0.62 -4.65
C ASP A 156 13.49 -0.98 -3.16
N LYS A 157 14.10 -2.14 -2.85
CA LYS A 157 14.16 -2.67 -1.49
C LYS A 157 14.94 -1.76 -0.55
N ALA A 158 16.06 -1.19 -0.98
CA ALA A 158 16.89 -0.35 -0.13
C ALA A 158 16.17 0.97 0.24
N ARG A 159 15.51 1.60 -0.74
CA ARG A 159 14.67 2.79 -0.53
C ARG A 159 13.48 2.49 0.37
N PHE A 160 12.84 1.33 0.20
CA PHE A 160 11.75 0.88 1.07
C PHE A 160 12.21 0.75 2.52
N ILE A 161 13.30 0.01 2.77
CA ILE A 161 13.85 -0.16 4.13
C ILE A 161 14.17 1.21 4.72
N LYS A 162 14.83 2.08 3.96
CA LYS A 162 15.20 3.43 4.39
C LYS A 162 13.96 4.25 4.80
N LEU A 163 12.88 4.19 4.02
CA LEU A 163 11.61 4.86 4.35
C LEU A 163 11.10 4.37 5.72
N ILE A 164 10.95 3.06 5.90
CA ILE A 164 10.38 2.45 7.11
C ILE A 164 11.26 2.71 8.33
N THR A 165 12.57 2.47 8.23
CA THR A 165 13.47 2.66 9.38
C THR A 165 13.61 4.12 9.77
N SER A 166 13.44 5.06 8.82
CA SER A 166 13.59 6.50 9.10
C SER A 166 12.56 7.07 10.06
N VAL A 167 11.40 6.42 10.24
CA VAL A 167 10.31 6.88 11.12
C VAL A 167 10.09 5.97 12.33
N SER A 168 10.72 4.80 12.36
CA SER A 168 10.42 3.72 13.31
C SER A 168 10.67 4.06 14.79
N SER A 169 11.48 5.08 15.10
CA SER A 169 11.82 5.47 16.47
C SER A 169 11.42 6.90 16.84
N MET A 170 10.62 7.57 16.01
CA MET A 170 10.19 8.95 16.24
C MET A 170 8.98 9.03 17.17
N SER A 171 8.71 10.18 17.77
CA SER A 171 7.37 10.49 18.30
C SER A 171 6.39 10.77 17.15
N GLU A 172 5.08 10.80 17.44
CA GLU A 172 4.05 11.16 16.45
C GLU A 172 4.26 12.57 15.90
N VAL A 173 4.61 13.53 16.76
CA VAL A 173 4.87 14.93 16.39
C VAL A 173 6.08 15.04 15.45
N GLU A 174 7.19 14.38 15.77
CA GLU A 174 8.39 14.39 14.93
C GLU A 174 8.14 13.72 13.57
N MET A 175 7.35 12.65 13.56
CA MET A 175 6.96 11.96 12.34
C MET A 175 6.09 12.86 11.46
N ASN A 176 5.04 13.48 12.02
CA ASN A 176 4.18 14.40 11.28
C ASN A 176 4.98 15.55 10.66
N ALA A 177 5.83 16.20 11.45
CA ALA A 177 6.69 17.27 10.94
C ALA A 177 7.67 16.78 9.85
N ARG A 178 8.13 15.52 9.92
CA ARG A 178 8.99 14.94 8.88
C ARG A 178 8.22 14.58 7.62
N LEU A 179 7.01 14.04 7.76
CA LEU A 179 6.12 13.78 6.63
C LEU A 179 5.80 15.09 5.90
N ASP A 180 5.47 16.15 6.62
CA ASP A 180 5.18 17.47 6.05
C ASP A 180 6.37 18.00 5.24
N ARG A 181 7.57 18.05 5.85
CA ARG A 181 8.80 18.46 5.15
C ARG A 181 9.12 17.60 3.93
N ALA A 182 8.91 16.29 4.02
CA ALA A 182 9.19 15.38 2.91
C ALA A 182 8.17 15.55 1.77
N ILE A 183 6.91 15.84 2.09
CA ILE A 183 5.86 16.07 1.10
C ILE A 183 6.09 17.41 0.38
N GLU A 184 6.46 18.46 1.12
CA GLU A 184 6.85 19.78 0.59
C GLU A 184 8.04 19.68 -0.35
N PHE A 185 9.13 19.03 0.08
CA PHE A 185 10.32 18.84 -0.76
C PHE A 185 10.06 18.07 -2.05
N LEU A 186 9.05 17.19 -2.06
CA LEU A 186 8.63 16.43 -3.24
C LEU A 186 7.49 17.12 -4.01
N ALA A 187 7.06 18.31 -3.61
CA ALA A 187 6.07 19.13 -4.32
C ALA A 187 6.74 20.17 -5.25
N ASP A 188 7.99 20.52 -4.96
CA ASP A 188 8.91 21.26 -5.83
C ASP A 188 9.58 20.34 -6.87
#